data_AF-A0A8I2H8E5-F1
#
_entry.id   AF-A0A8I2H8E5-F1
#
_cell.length_a   1.000
_cell.length_b   1.000
_cell.length_c   1.000
_cell.angle_alpha   90.00
_cell.angle_beta   90.00
_cell.angle_gamma   90.00
#
_symmetry.space_group_name_H-M   'P 1'
#
loop_
_entity.id
_entity.type
_entity.pdbx_description
1 polymer ?
#
loop_
_entity_poly.entity_id
_entity_poly.type
_entity_poly.pdbx_seq_one_letter_code
_entity_poly.pdbx_strand_id
1 'polypeptide(L)'
;MNLVKKVLVAAPMVIALVGILTFVMTYQNIGFTNRFVEQWLTSTLLSATTIAPIGFVMVMVISKVAESLMPNTAKIIKNTVIGISMAIIMEGIMAAVTTINNVPYRSMSEFINTWFHAFTIALPVGLLISVFMTLTVKPRLERFMAS
;
A
#
# COMPACT_ATOMS: atom_id res chain seq x y z
N MET A 1 3.93 -9.74 -25.67
CA MET A 1 4.39 -8.40 -25.27
C MET A 1 5.76 -8.45 -24.57
N ASN A 2 6.74 -7.65 -24.99
CA ASN A 2 8.10 -7.63 -24.39
C ASN A 2 8.08 -7.10 -22.95
N LEU A 3 9.02 -7.56 -22.10
CA LEU A 3 9.14 -7.21 -20.67
C LEU A 3 9.06 -5.70 -20.41
N VAL A 4 9.70 -4.89 -21.26
CA VAL A 4 9.70 -3.42 -21.20
C VAL A 4 8.29 -2.84 -21.23
N LYS A 5 7.42 -3.33 -22.11
CA LYS A 5 6.03 -2.83 -22.20
C LYS A 5 5.22 -3.19 -20.94
N LYS A 6 5.46 -4.35 -20.32
CA LYS A 6 4.78 -4.72 -19.06
C LYS A 6 5.18 -3.77 -17.92
N VAL A 7 6.47 -3.45 -17.82
CA VAL A 7 6.98 -2.51 -16.81
C VAL A 7 6.44 -1.10 -17.05
N LEU A 8 6.43 -0.63 -18.30
CA LEU A 8 5.91 0.70 -18.66
C LEU A 8 4.43 0.89 -18.33
N VAL A 9 3.65 -0.19 -18.28
CA VAL A 9 2.23 -0.13 -17.89
C VAL A 9 2.05 -0.31 -16.38
N ALA A 10 2.78 -1.24 -15.76
CA ALA A 10 2.62 -1.55 -14.35
C ALA A 10 3.21 -0.47 -13.43
N ALA A 11 4.36 0.11 -13.77
CA ALA A 11 5.05 1.06 -12.91
C ALA A 11 4.25 2.36 -12.66
N PRO A 12 3.69 3.04 -13.68
CA PRO A 12 2.87 4.23 -13.45
C PRO A 12 1.61 3.92 -12.64
N MET A 13 1.03 2.74 -12.85
CA MET A 13 -0.13 2.29 -12.09
C MET A 13 0.22 2.13 -10.61
N VAL A 14 1.31 1.44 -10.27
CA VAL A 14 1.75 1.29 -8.87
C VAL A 14 2.07 2.65 -8.25
N ILE A 15 2.80 3.51 -8.97
CA ILE A 15 3.14 4.87 -8.50
C ILE A 15 1.87 5.69 -8.24
N ALA A 16 0.84 5.60 -9.09
CA ALA A 16 -0.40 6.31 -8.89
C ALA A 16 -1.15 5.84 -7.63
N LEU A 17 -1.23 4.52 -7.39
CA LEU A 17 -1.91 3.98 -6.21
C LEU A 17 -1.21 4.38 -4.91
N VAL A 18 0.11 4.18 -4.86
CA VAL A 18 0.95 4.57 -3.72
C VAL A 18 0.91 6.09 -3.55
N GLY A 19 0.93 6.84 -4.65
CA GLY A 19 0.85 8.29 -4.66
C GLY A 19 -0.44 8.81 -4.04
N ILE A 20 -1.61 8.22 -4.37
CA ILE A 20 -2.90 8.63 -3.78
C ILE A 20 -2.91 8.35 -2.27
N LEU A 21 -2.43 7.18 -1.84
CA LEU A 21 -2.42 6.82 -0.42
C LEU A 21 -1.47 7.70 0.40
N THR A 22 -0.24 7.85 -0.08
CA THR A 22 0.76 8.72 0.55
C THR A 22 0.36 10.20 0.49
N PHE A 23 -0.42 10.64 -0.51
CA PHE A 23 -0.99 11.99 -0.55
C PHE A 23 -1.91 12.23 0.64
N VAL A 24 -2.86 11.31 0.86
CA VAL A 24 -3.81 11.39 1.99
C VAL A 24 -3.05 11.36 3.31
N MET A 25 -2.11 10.43 3.47
CA MET A 25 -1.28 10.34 4.69
C MET A 25 -0.42 11.60 4.90
N THR A 26 0.15 12.16 3.83
CA THR A 26 0.95 13.41 3.91
C THR A 26 0.08 14.59 4.32
N TYR A 27 -1.13 14.68 3.77
CA TYR A 27 -2.09 15.70 4.15
C TYR A 27 -2.48 15.58 5.63
N GLN A 28 -2.65 14.36 6.14
CA GLN A 28 -2.93 14.15 7.57
C GLN A 28 -1.73 14.51 8.46
N ASN A 29 -0.50 14.28 8.00
CA ASN A 29 0.70 14.54 8.80
C ASN A 29 1.04 16.03 8.90
N ILE A 30 0.94 16.77 7.80
CA ILE A 30 1.42 18.16 7.73
C ILE A 30 0.42 19.16 7.15
N GLY A 31 -0.70 18.71 6.57
CA GLY A 31 -1.63 19.58 5.84
C GLY A 31 -1.00 20.21 4.58
N PHE A 32 -1.71 21.17 3.96
CA PHE A 32 -1.16 21.92 2.84
C PHE A 32 -0.19 22.99 3.33
N THR A 33 1.09 22.66 3.32
CA THR A 33 2.20 23.58 3.62
C THR A 33 3.10 23.75 2.39
N ASN A 34 4.05 24.68 2.46
CA ASN A 34 5.03 24.91 1.41
C ASN A 34 5.89 23.67 1.08
N ARG A 35 5.98 22.71 2.02
CA ARG A 35 6.75 21.47 1.88
C ARG A 35 5.90 20.28 1.46
N PHE A 36 4.59 20.46 1.30
CA PHE A 36 3.65 19.37 1.05
C PHE A 36 4.02 18.56 -0.19
N VAL A 37 4.27 19.22 -1.33
CA VAL A 37 4.56 18.53 -2.60
C VAL A 37 5.88 17.76 -2.51
N GLU A 38 6.92 18.37 -1.94
CA GLU A 38 8.22 17.73 -1.76
C GLU A 38 8.12 16.50 -0.86
N GLN A 39 7.44 16.63 0.29
CA GLN A 39 7.27 15.53 1.23
C GLN A 39 6.36 14.43 0.71
N TRP A 40 5.31 14.78 -0.03
CA TRP A 40 4.45 13.80 -0.68
C TRP A 40 5.20 12.99 -1.74
N LEU A 41 5.95 13.66 -2.63
CA LEU A 41 6.74 12.96 -3.66
C LEU A 41 7.79 12.06 -3.04
N THR A 42 8.49 12.55 -2.01
CA THR A 42 9.51 11.76 -1.29
C THR A 42 8.87 10.56 -0.58
N SER A 43 7.76 10.76 0.12
CA SER A 43 6.99 9.68 0.75
C SER A 43 6.48 8.66 -0.26
N THR A 44 6.03 9.11 -1.44
CA THR A 44 5.57 8.25 -2.53
C THR A 44 6.70 7.34 -3.01
N LEU A 45 7.87 7.93 -3.30
CA LEU A 45 9.03 7.20 -3.80
C LEU A 45 9.59 6.23 -2.76
N LEU A 46 9.74 6.69 -1.51
CA LEU A 46 10.18 5.84 -0.40
C LEU A 46 9.21 4.69 -0.16
N SER A 47 7.90 4.95 -0.17
CA SER A 47 6.89 3.92 -0.03
C SER A 47 6.92 2.94 -1.19
N ALA A 48 6.94 3.40 -2.44
CA ALA A 48 6.96 2.53 -3.62
C ALA A 48 8.18 1.60 -3.63
N THR A 49 9.35 2.11 -3.24
CA THR A 49 10.60 1.33 -3.17
C THR A 49 10.63 0.37 -1.98
N THR A 50 10.01 0.73 -0.85
CA THR A 50 9.97 -0.09 0.37
C THR A 50 8.93 -1.21 0.29
N ILE A 51 7.78 -0.93 -0.32
CA ILE A 51 6.67 -1.88 -0.48
C ILE A 51 7.03 -3.02 -1.42
N ALA A 52 7.86 -2.79 -2.44
CA ALA A 52 8.25 -3.82 -3.40
C ALA A 52 8.96 -5.04 -2.75
N PRO A 53 10.05 -4.89 -1.99
CA PRO A 53 10.71 -6.02 -1.31
C PRO A 53 9.87 -6.56 -0.15
N ILE A 54 9.23 -5.69 0.63
CA ILE A 54 8.43 -6.11 1.78
C ILE A 54 7.23 -6.93 1.33
N GLY A 55 6.51 -6.48 0.30
CA GLY A 55 5.35 -7.19 -0.24
C GLY A 55 5.68 -8.63 -0.62
N PHE A 56 6.85 -8.86 -1.23
CA PHE A 56 7.29 -10.21 -1.58
C PHE A 56 7.48 -11.10 -0.34
N VAL A 57 8.19 -10.59 0.68
CA VAL A 57 8.39 -11.31 1.95
C VAL A 57 7.07 -11.56 2.67
N MET A 58 6.19 -10.55 2.70
CA MET A 58 4.91 -10.63 3.40
C MET A 58 3.97 -11.67 2.77
N VAL A 59 3.90 -11.77 1.44
CA VAL A 59 3.14 -12.83 0.77
C VAL A 59 3.57 -14.20 1.27
N MET A 60 4.88 -14.44 1.31
CA MET A 60 5.44 -15.74 1.72
C MET A 60 5.12 -16.04 3.20
N VAL A 61 5.36 -15.08 4.09
CA VAL A 61 5.15 -15.25 5.54
C VAL A 61 3.67 -15.42 5.86
N ILE A 62 2.80 -14.53 5.35
CA ILE A 62 1.37 -14.56 5.65
C ILE A 62 0.73 -15.83 5.08
N SER A 63 1.09 -16.23 3.86
CA SER A 63 0.54 -17.45 3.25
C SER A 63 0.92 -18.68 4.08
N LYS A 64 2.19 -18.79 4.51
CA LYS A 64 2.66 -19.91 5.34
C LYS A 64 1.97 -19.93 6.71
N VAL A 65 1.81 -18.77 7.33
CA VAL A 65 1.09 -18.63 8.61
C VAL A 65 -0.39 -19.01 8.45
N ALA A 66 -1.06 -18.54 7.40
CA ALA A 66 -2.45 -18.87 7.13
C ALA A 66 -2.66 -20.36 6.85
N GLU A 67 -1.72 -21.00 6.15
CA GLU A 67 -1.75 -22.45 5.92
C GLU A 67 -1.55 -23.24 7.21
N SER A 68 -0.66 -22.78 8.09
CA SER A 68 -0.40 -23.43 9.38
C SER A 68 -1.53 -23.25 10.38
N LEU A 69 -2.17 -22.08 10.43
CA LEU A 69 -3.22 -21.77 11.40
C LEU A 69 -4.61 -22.24 10.94
N MET A 70 -4.86 -22.28 9.64
CA MET A 70 -6.15 -22.62 9.05
C MET A 70 -6.03 -23.70 7.96
N PRO A 71 -5.44 -24.87 8.25
CA PRO A 71 -5.17 -25.89 7.24
C PRO A 71 -6.45 -26.39 6.55
N ASN A 72 -7.51 -26.65 7.32
CA ASN A 72 -8.77 -27.26 6.85
C ASN A 72 -9.87 -26.26 6.48
N THR A 73 -9.54 -24.98 6.26
CA THR A 73 -10.52 -23.95 5.92
C THR A 73 -10.71 -23.83 4.41
N ALA A 74 -11.94 -23.50 3.97
CA ALA A 74 -12.25 -23.25 2.57
C ALA A 74 -11.31 -22.22 1.93
N LYS A 75 -10.88 -22.49 0.69
CA LYS A 75 -9.90 -21.68 -0.05
C LYS A 75 -10.30 -20.19 -0.13
N ILE A 76 -11.58 -19.90 -0.28
CA ILE A 76 -12.12 -18.53 -0.33
C ILE A 76 -11.85 -17.78 0.98
N ILE A 77 -12.12 -18.39 2.12
CA ILE A 77 -11.93 -17.76 3.43
C ILE A 77 -10.43 -17.54 3.66
N LYS A 78 -9.60 -18.55 3.38
CA LYS A 78 -8.14 -18.45 3.51
C LYS A 78 -7.56 -17.31 2.66
N ASN A 79 -7.95 -17.22 1.40
CA ASN A 79 -7.50 -16.15 0.51
C ASN A 79 -7.98 -14.77 0.96
N THR A 80 -9.19 -14.68 1.51
CA THR A 80 -9.74 -13.43 2.06
C THR A 80 -8.92 -12.97 3.27
N VAL A 81 -8.61 -13.88 4.19
CA VAL A 81 -7.76 -13.58 5.36
C VAL A 81 -6.38 -13.11 4.92
N ILE A 82 -5.73 -13.84 3.99
CA ILE A 82 -4.42 -13.46 3.46
C ILE A 82 -4.47 -12.05 2.84
N GLY A 83 -5.49 -11.77 2.01
CA GLY A 83 -5.65 -10.47 1.36
C GLY A 83 -5.86 -9.31 2.36
N ILE A 84 -6.71 -9.50 3.37
CA ILE A 84 -6.96 -8.51 4.41
C ILE A 84 -5.70 -8.27 5.26
N SER A 85 -5.02 -9.35 5.68
CA SER A 85 -3.77 -9.25 6.45
C SER A 85 -2.69 -8.51 5.67
N MET A 86 -2.55 -8.81 4.38
CA MET A 86 -1.61 -8.10 3.50
C MET A 86 -1.96 -6.62 3.39
N ALA A 87 -3.23 -6.27 3.17
CA ALA A 87 -3.66 -4.88 3.06
C ALA A 87 -3.34 -4.09 4.34
N ILE A 88 -3.69 -4.62 5.51
CA ILE A 88 -3.44 -3.97 6.80
C ILE A 88 -1.95 -3.73 7.03
N ILE A 89 -1.11 -4.74 6.80
CA ILE A 89 0.32 -4.65 7.10
C ILE A 89 1.02 -3.71 6.11
N MET A 90 0.69 -3.80 4.83
CA MET A 90 1.29 -2.96 3.79
C MET A 90 0.93 -1.48 4.02
N GLU A 91 -0.32 -1.20 4.38
CA GLU A 91 -0.75 0.18 4.64
C GLU A 91 -0.19 0.72 5.95
N GLY A 92 -0.01 -0.15 6.96
CA GLY A 92 0.66 0.21 8.18
C GLY A 92 2.12 0.62 7.94
N ILE A 93 2.84 -0.13 7.11
CA ILE A 93 4.23 0.17 6.75
C ILE A 93 4.30 1.45 5.93
N MET A 94 3.40 1.64 4.95
CA MET A 94 3.34 2.84 4.14
C MET A 94 3.06 4.09 4.98
N ALA A 95 2.11 3.99 5.92
CA ALA A 95 1.83 5.06 6.87
C ALA A 95 3.04 5.35 7.76
N ALA A 96 3.79 4.34 8.18
CA ALA A 96 5.00 4.52 8.99
C ALA A 96 6.08 5.27 8.21
N VAL A 97 6.39 4.83 6.98
CA VAL A 97 7.37 5.50 6.10
C VAL A 97 6.97 6.94 5.85
N THR A 98 5.69 7.19 5.56
CA THR A 98 5.17 8.55 5.33
C THR A 98 5.25 9.42 6.59
N THR A 99 4.99 8.85 7.77
CA THR A 99 5.09 9.57 9.05
C THR A 99 6.53 9.90 9.41
N ILE A 100 7.45 8.95 9.22
CA ILE A 100 8.90 9.15 9.42
C ILE A 100 9.42 10.27 8.49
N ASN A 101 8.94 10.30 7.24
CA ASN A 101 9.36 11.31 6.28
C ASN A 101 8.80 12.70 6.60
N ASN A 102 7.59 12.77 7.15
CA ASN A 102 6.86 14.03 7.23
C ASN A 102 6.94 14.71 8.60
N VAL A 103 7.02 13.93 9.67
CA VAL A 103 6.90 14.41 11.05
C VAL A 103 8.23 14.24 11.77
N PRO A 104 8.81 15.31 12.37
CA PRO A 104 10.03 15.18 13.14
C PRO A 104 9.79 14.30 14.37
N TYR A 105 10.69 13.36 14.61
CA TYR A 105 10.60 12.46 15.76
C TYR A 105 10.82 13.25 17.07
N ARG A 106 9.78 13.35 17.89
CA ARG A 106 9.82 13.99 19.22
C ARG A 106 9.66 12.99 20.34
N SER A 107 8.71 12.07 20.21
CA SER A 107 8.46 10.99 21.17
C SER A 107 7.81 9.79 20.48
N MET A 108 7.97 8.60 21.09
CA MET A 108 7.32 7.38 20.61
C MET A 108 5.78 7.49 20.65
N SER A 109 5.22 8.16 21.67
CA SER A 109 3.78 8.32 21.80
C SER A 109 3.18 9.20 20.70
N GLU A 110 3.83 10.32 20.39
CA GLU A 110 3.39 11.23 19.31
C GLU A 110 3.53 10.55 17.94
N PHE A 111 4.61 9.77 17.74
CA PHE A 111 4.80 8.99 16.52
C PHE A 111 3.67 7.97 16.33
N ILE A 112 3.38 7.13 17.33
CA ILE A 112 2.33 6.10 17.25
C ILE A 112 0.97 6.76 16.98
N ASN A 113 0.66 7.86 17.66
CA ASN A 113 -0.62 8.55 17.48
C ASN A 113 -0.76 9.09 16.04
N THR A 114 0.27 9.75 15.53
CA THR A 114 0.26 10.34 14.19
C THR A 114 0.23 9.28 13.09
N TRP A 115 1.05 8.24 13.24
CA TRP A 115 1.07 7.07 12.38
C TRP A 115 -0.29 6.37 12.33
N PHE A 116 -0.89 6.09 13.49
CA PHE A 116 -2.16 5.38 13.57
C PHE A 116 -3.31 6.22 13.01
N HIS A 117 -3.28 7.54 13.23
CA HIS A 117 -4.24 8.47 12.64
C HIS A 117 -4.14 8.51 11.11
N ALA A 118 -2.93 8.64 10.57
CA ALA A 118 -2.71 8.58 9.12
C ALA A 118 -3.13 7.23 8.51
N PHE A 119 -2.81 6.12 9.20
CA PHE A 119 -3.20 4.76 8.81
C PHE A 119 -4.72 4.58 8.77
N THR A 120 -5.43 4.96 9.84
CA THR A 120 -6.89 4.79 9.93
C THR A 120 -7.64 5.63 8.91
N ILE A 121 -7.14 6.82 8.57
CA ILE A 121 -7.73 7.67 7.51
C ILE A 121 -7.44 7.12 6.10
N ALA A 122 -6.25 6.56 5.89
CA ALA A 122 -5.88 6.01 4.58
C ALA A 122 -6.53 4.63 4.31
N LEU A 123 -6.83 3.85 5.33
CA LEU A 123 -7.42 2.50 5.20
C LEU A 123 -8.70 2.47 4.33
N PRO A 124 -9.73 3.31 4.58
CA PRO A 124 -10.92 3.36 3.72
C PRO A 124 -10.59 3.66 2.25
N VAL A 125 -9.62 4.55 2.02
CA VAL A 125 -9.16 4.90 0.66
C VAL A 125 -8.48 3.70 0.00
N GLY A 126 -7.61 3.00 0.72
CA GLY A 126 -6.95 1.78 0.24
C GLY A 126 -7.95 0.67 -0.12
N LEU A 127 -8.98 0.47 0.71
CA LEU A 127 -10.06 -0.48 0.43
C LEU A 127 -10.86 -0.10 -0.82
N LEU A 128 -11.24 1.18 -0.99
CA LEU A 128 -11.92 1.66 -2.20
C LEU A 128 -11.07 1.45 -3.45
N ILE A 129 -9.78 1.77 -3.37
CA ILE A 129 -8.83 1.52 -4.44
C ILE A 129 -8.75 0.02 -4.75
N SER A 130 -8.69 -0.85 -3.74
CA SER A 130 -8.61 -2.30 -3.94
C SER A 130 -9.83 -2.86 -4.71
N VAL A 131 -11.02 -2.36 -4.40
CA VAL A 131 -12.27 -2.72 -5.10
C VAL A 131 -12.24 -2.21 -6.53
N PHE A 132 -11.87 -0.94 -6.73
CA PHE A 132 -11.75 -0.34 -8.06
C PHE A 132 -10.73 -1.08 -8.94
N MET A 133 -9.58 -1.43 -8.36
CA MET A 133 -8.53 -2.18 -9.04
C MET A 133 -9.00 -3.57 -9.43
N THR A 134 -9.73 -4.25 -8.55
CA THR A 134 -10.22 -5.62 -8.81
C THR A 134 -11.33 -5.65 -9.85
N LEU A 135 -12.28 -4.71 -9.79
CA LEU A 135 -13.46 -4.71 -10.66
C LEU A 135 -13.23 -4.04 -12.01
N THR A 136 -12.40 -3.00 -12.07
CA THR A 136 -12.25 -2.16 -13.28
C THR A 136 -10.88 -2.31 -13.92
N VAL A 137 -9.81 -2.17 -13.14
CA VAL A 137 -8.45 -2.04 -13.71
C VAL A 137 -7.88 -3.40 -14.10
N LYS A 138 -7.91 -4.38 -13.19
CA LYS A 138 -7.35 -5.73 -13.41
C LYS A 138 -7.94 -6.41 -14.65
N PRO A 139 -9.28 -6.45 -14.88
CA PRO A 139 -9.83 -7.08 -16.07
C PRO A 139 -9.41 -6.38 -17.38
N ARG A 140 -9.30 -5.05 -17.37
CA ARG A 140 -8.85 -4.27 -18.54
C ARG A 140 -7.36 -4.48 -18.81
N LEU A 141 -6.55 -4.53 -17.76
CA LEU A 141 -5.13 -4.77 -17.84
C LEU A 141 -4.84 -6.17 -18.39
N GLU A 142 -5.54 -7.19 -17.91
CA GLU A 142 -5.42 -8.57 -18.41
C GLU A 142 -5.78 -8.66 -19.89
N ARG A 143 -6.85 -7.98 -20.33
CA ARG A 143 -7.21 -7.90 -21.76
C ARG A 143 -6.12 -7.22 -22.59
N PHE A 144 -5.58 -6.10 -22.14
CA PHE A 144 -4.50 -5.39 -22.83
C PHE A 144 -3.19 -6.19 -22.87
N MET A 145 -2.92 -7.00 -21.85
CA MET A 145 -1.73 -7.85 -21.78
C MET A 145 -1.85 -9.14 -22.57
N ALA A 146 -3.08 -9.59 -22.85
CA ALA A 146 -3.37 -10.76 -23.69
C ALA A 146 -3.28 -10.44 -25.19
N SER A 147 -3.43 -9.17 -25.58
CA SER A 147 -3.11 -8.63 -26.91
C SER A 147 -1.62 -8.35 -27.12
#